data_AF-A0A819QJI1-F1
#
_entry.id   AF-A0A819QJI1-F1
#
_cell.length_a   1.000
_cell.length_b   1.000
_cell.length_c   1.000
_cell.angle_alpha   90.00
_cell.angle_beta   90.00
_cell.angle_gamma   90.00
#
_symmetry.space_group_name_H-M   'P 1'
#
loop_
_entity.id
_entity.type
_entity.pdbx_description
1 polymer ?
#
loop_
_entity_poly.entity_id
_entity_poly.type
_entity_poly.pdbx_seq_one_letter_code
_entity_poly.pdbx_strand_id
1 'polypeptide(L)'
;MNRYDTQFLDLPDEILLIILKKLNNIDVLYSFLNVNNQRLNIIAQEKIFTNILNFTSIDNISSNDCLKLDRFCTDESPLRYIFQQQITDLILVNSDKHNMIESIPNYTRNVYAYILSFCKNLKHLSVIETSYPRLLLCDLPSTTFFSSILTYLCINVTTFDDCLYLLDGRLHQLTTLIVELYSIHSSTISHNMDNLPNLKYFSLKSYRLTVSYDYTILQLLRRMSCLEKLTLYLRIDDRNRFIDDTHLENEILVYMPWLHSFTFYICTYMNVVDLQHNISNKDIQQTFTNIKQQSVASSLHYIYGDKIVYSILSIPFQFDYLEDIGNIFPNIKCSYVTYLFIQDVVPFDHQFFIRISQNFPLIMNLRIMNIYSQSSLNLNMFATQNNQLYATAVYPRLISLDIFCAHHDYVEEFLNEKKTYVPCLTQLRVVYNDLRIVTKNFTREETRRNCANIKRLILITQLAHTKDFYLYFPLL
;
A
#
# COMPACT_ATOMS: atom_id res chain seq x y z
N MET A 1 -31.50 14.54 46.78
CA MET A 1 -30.07 14.24 46.67
C MET A 1 -29.61 14.80 45.33
N ASN A 2 -29.08 16.02 45.34
CA ASN A 2 -28.70 16.75 44.12
C ASN A 2 -27.48 16.04 43.49
N ARG A 3 -27.65 15.50 42.28
CA ARG A 3 -26.51 15.15 41.43
C ARG A 3 -25.86 16.46 41.02
N TYR A 4 -24.67 16.73 41.54
CA TYR A 4 -23.83 17.78 41.00
C TYR A 4 -23.41 17.34 39.59
N ASP A 5 -23.87 18.06 38.58
CA ASP A 5 -23.32 18.00 37.23
C ASP A 5 -21.90 18.57 37.29
N THR A 6 -20.93 17.74 37.65
CA THR A 6 -19.51 18.09 37.48
C THR A 6 -19.26 18.32 36.00
N GLN A 7 -18.98 19.58 35.64
CA GLN A 7 -18.63 19.92 34.28
C GLN A 7 -17.21 19.44 34.01
N PHE A 8 -16.91 19.10 32.76
CA PHE A 8 -15.61 18.59 32.34
C PHE A 8 -14.44 19.48 32.80
N LEU A 9 -14.66 20.79 32.86
CA LEU A 9 -13.69 21.81 33.28
C LEU A 9 -13.44 21.85 34.80
N ASP A 10 -14.25 21.15 35.60
CA ASP A 10 -14.11 21.07 37.06
C ASP A 10 -13.11 19.97 37.49
N LEU A 11 -12.68 19.12 36.54
CA LEU A 11 -11.70 18.06 36.81
C LEU A 11 -10.30 18.64 37.10
N PRO A 12 -9.47 18.00 37.95
CA PRO A 12 -8.06 18.34 38.14
C PRO A 12 -7.24 18.26 36.84
N ASP A 13 -6.14 19.03 36.75
CA ASP A 13 -5.30 19.10 35.54
C ASP A 13 -4.76 17.73 35.16
N GLU A 14 -4.36 16.92 36.14
CA GLU A 14 -3.82 15.59 35.94
C GLU A 14 -4.84 14.64 35.30
N ILE A 15 -6.12 14.77 35.67
CA ILE A 15 -7.21 13.95 35.12
C ILE A 15 -7.57 14.44 33.71
N LEU A 16 -7.64 15.75 33.49
CA LEU A 16 -7.82 16.34 32.16
C LEU A 16 -6.72 15.89 31.20
N LEU A 17 -5.46 15.95 31.63
CA LEU A 17 -4.32 15.48 30.85
C LEU A 17 -4.43 14.00 30.49
N ILE A 18 -4.86 13.14 31.42
CA ILE A 18 -5.06 11.70 31.16
C ILE A 18 -6.18 11.46 30.15
N ILE A 19 -7.29 12.21 30.25
CA ILE A 19 -8.42 12.09 29.33
C ILE A 19 -8.04 12.58 27.94
N LEU A 20 -7.47 13.79 27.85
CA LEU A 20 -7.05 14.39 26.57
C LEU A 20 -5.98 13.54 25.87
N LYS A 21 -5.06 12.89 26.60
CA LYS A 21 -4.07 11.94 26.03
C LYS A 21 -4.70 10.69 25.41
N LYS A 22 -5.94 10.35 25.78
CA LYS A 22 -6.67 9.18 25.24
C LYS A 22 -7.60 9.53 24.09
N LEU A 23 -7.88 10.82 23.88
CA LEU A 23 -8.69 11.30 22.76
C LEU A 23 -7.81 11.50 21.53
N ASN A 24 -8.40 11.35 20.34
CA ASN A 24 -7.71 11.79 19.12
C ASN A 24 -7.57 13.31 19.16
N ASN A 25 -6.45 13.84 18.67
CA ASN A 25 -6.13 15.27 18.76
C ASN A 25 -7.18 16.17 18.11
N ILE A 26 -7.95 15.66 17.13
CA ILE A 26 -9.10 16.35 16.54
C ILE A 26 -10.23 16.55 17.56
N ASP A 27 -10.59 15.52 18.33
CA ASP A 27 -11.66 15.60 19.33
C ASP A 27 -11.28 16.59 20.44
N VAL A 28 -9.98 16.61 20.77
CA VAL A 28 -9.37 17.59 21.67
C VAL A 28 -9.48 19.01 21.07
N LEU A 29 -9.09 19.21 19.81
CA LEU A 29 -9.23 20.49 19.10
C LEU A 29 -10.68 20.98 19.05
N TYR A 30 -11.63 20.10 18.75
CA TYR A 30 -13.06 20.43 18.73
C TYR A 30 -13.61 20.74 20.10
N SER A 31 -13.11 20.09 21.17
CA SER A 31 -13.52 20.39 22.54
C SER A 31 -13.07 21.78 23.02
N PHE A 32 -12.08 22.38 22.36
CA PHE A 32 -11.55 23.71 22.70
C PHE A 32 -12.12 24.86 21.85
N LEU A 33 -12.78 24.57 20.73
CA LEU A 33 -13.41 25.59 19.89
C LEU A 33 -14.49 26.35 20.68
N ASN A 34 -14.33 27.67 20.77
CA ASN A 34 -15.16 28.62 21.56
C ASN A 34 -15.01 28.54 23.09
N VAL A 35 -14.06 27.75 23.62
CA VAL A 35 -13.80 27.68 25.07
C VAL A 35 -12.66 28.63 25.42
N ASN A 36 -12.99 29.87 25.79
CA ASN A 36 -11.99 30.84 26.25
C ASN A 36 -11.62 30.55 27.72
N ASN A 37 -10.78 29.53 27.94
CA ASN A 37 -10.37 29.11 29.28
C ASN A 37 -8.83 29.14 29.41
N GLN A 38 -8.33 30.04 30.25
CA GLN A 38 -6.89 30.19 30.52
C GLN A 38 -6.24 28.89 31.01
N ARG A 39 -6.97 28.05 31.75
CA ARG A 39 -6.49 26.76 32.24
C ARG A 39 -6.25 25.77 31.10
N LEU A 40 -7.14 25.74 30.11
CA LEU A 40 -6.96 24.92 28.91
C LEU A 40 -5.84 25.43 28.02
N ASN A 41 -5.63 26.75 27.97
CA ASN A 41 -4.48 27.33 27.27
C ASN A 41 -3.14 26.89 27.88
N ILE A 42 -3.07 26.76 29.21
CA ILE A 42 -1.88 26.25 29.91
C ILE A 42 -1.69 24.75 29.60
N ILE A 43 -2.75 23.95 29.70
CA ILE A 43 -2.72 22.51 29.39
C ILE A 43 -2.32 22.26 27.92
N ALA A 44 -2.79 23.08 27.00
CA ALA A 44 -2.46 22.97 25.58
C ALA A 44 -1.01 23.33 25.25
N GLN A 45 -0.27 23.98 26.15
CA GLN A 45 1.18 24.26 25.98
C GLN A 45 2.07 23.08 26.40
N GLU A 46 1.51 22.03 27.00
CA GLU A 46 2.26 20.84 27.35
C GLU A 46 2.79 20.14 26.09
N LYS A 47 4.10 19.81 26.10
CA LYS A 47 4.82 19.21 24.95
C LYS A 47 4.15 17.98 24.33
N ILE A 48 3.31 17.31 25.11
CA ILE A 48 2.61 16.08 24.72
C ILE A 48 1.50 16.35 23.69
N PHE A 49 0.86 17.52 23.72
CA PHE A 49 -0.22 17.88 22.78
C PHE A 49 0.27 18.66 21.57
N THR A 50 1.54 19.04 21.56
CA THR A 50 2.00 20.16 20.74
C THR A 50 2.98 19.75 19.65
N ASN A 51 3.58 18.57 19.73
CA ASN A 51 4.61 18.18 18.76
C ASN A 51 4.06 17.30 17.64
N ILE A 52 3.10 16.41 17.94
CA ILE A 52 2.54 15.46 16.98
C ILE A 52 1.04 15.69 16.85
N LEU A 53 0.57 15.90 15.62
CA LEU A 53 -0.85 16.00 15.30
C LEU A 53 -1.25 14.86 14.37
N ASN A 54 -2.21 14.02 14.79
CA ASN A 54 -2.78 12.97 13.96
C ASN A 54 -4.20 13.34 13.57
N PHE A 55 -4.45 13.56 12.28
CA PHE A 55 -5.79 13.62 11.73
C PHE A 55 -6.13 12.28 11.10
N THR A 56 -7.09 11.58 11.66
CA THR A 56 -7.69 10.41 11.00
C THR A 56 -9.10 10.78 10.61
N SER A 57 -9.35 10.92 9.30
CA SER A 57 -10.71 11.00 8.77
C SER A 57 -11.36 9.64 8.95
N ILE A 58 -12.37 9.57 9.81
CA ILE A 58 -13.24 8.41 9.98
C ILE A 58 -14.51 8.73 9.18
N ASP A 59 -14.93 7.77 8.34
CA ASP A 59 -16.05 7.82 7.38
C ASP A 59 -17.12 8.91 7.60
N ASN A 60 -17.43 9.66 6.52
CA ASN A 60 -18.38 10.77 6.43
C ASN A 60 -17.91 12.10 7.04
N ILE A 61 -16.82 12.68 6.53
CA ILE A 61 -16.57 14.12 6.72
C ILE A 61 -17.72 14.86 6.05
N SER A 62 -18.59 15.44 6.87
CA SER A 62 -19.66 16.29 6.38
C SER A 62 -19.07 17.62 5.91
N SER A 63 -19.74 18.34 4.99
CA SER A 63 -19.36 19.71 4.60
C SER A 63 -19.23 20.65 5.82
N ASN A 64 -19.89 20.33 6.93
CA ASN A 64 -19.78 21.06 8.19
C ASN A 64 -18.42 20.90 8.88
N ASP A 65 -17.71 19.78 8.68
CA ASP A 65 -16.41 19.55 9.33
C ASP A 65 -15.30 20.35 8.63
N CYS A 66 -15.38 20.53 7.30
CA CYS A 66 -14.54 21.48 6.58
C CYS A 66 -14.73 22.93 7.09
N LEU A 67 -15.98 23.34 7.33
CA LEU A 67 -16.29 24.68 7.88
C LEU A 67 -15.77 24.87 9.31
N LYS A 68 -15.74 23.81 10.13
CA LYS A 68 -15.18 23.87 11.49
C LYS A 68 -13.65 23.99 11.46
N LEU A 69 -13.00 23.27 10.55
CA LEU A 69 -11.55 23.34 10.38
C LEU A 69 -11.13 24.72 9.86
N ASP A 70 -11.88 25.27 8.92
CA ASP A 70 -11.71 26.65 8.44
C ASP A 70 -11.89 27.68 9.58
N ARG A 71 -12.92 27.51 10.42
CA ARG A 71 -13.11 28.33 11.63
C ARG A 71 -11.94 28.23 12.60
N PHE A 72 -11.37 27.04 12.82
CA PHE A 72 -10.21 26.87 13.69
C PHE A 72 -8.96 27.55 13.10
N CYS A 73 -8.72 27.39 11.80
CA CYS A 73 -7.60 28.01 11.11
C CYS A 73 -7.68 29.55 11.07
N THR A 74 -8.90 30.10 11.12
CA THR A 74 -9.17 31.55 11.11
C THR A 74 -9.37 32.16 12.50
N ASP A 75 -9.55 31.35 13.54
CA ASP A 75 -9.66 31.80 14.95
C ASP A 75 -8.42 32.63 15.35
N GLU A 76 -8.57 33.63 16.21
CA GLU A 76 -7.43 34.42 16.75
C GLU A 76 -7.02 33.98 18.16
N SER A 77 -7.55 32.84 18.62
CA SER A 77 -7.26 32.33 19.96
C SER A 77 -5.77 31.99 20.19
N PRO A 78 -5.29 32.05 21.45
CA PRO A 78 -3.93 31.63 21.81
C PRO A 78 -3.61 30.19 21.40
N LEU A 79 -4.63 29.32 21.33
CA LEU A 79 -4.50 27.94 20.85
C LEU A 79 -4.03 27.89 19.41
N ARG A 80 -4.54 28.75 18.53
CA ARG A 80 -4.04 28.82 17.14
C ARG A 80 -2.54 29.07 17.11
N TYR A 81 -2.05 30.02 17.90
CA TYR A 81 -0.62 30.33 17.93
C TYR A 81 0.20 29.12 18.41
N ILE A 82 -0.28 28.41 19.44
CA ILE A 82 0.35 27.20 19.96
C ILE A 82 0.43 26.12 18.86
N PHE A 83 -0.68 25.77 18.22
CA PHE A 83 -0.67 24.74 17.18
C PHE A 83 0.13 25.16 15.94
N GLN A 84 0.05 26.43 15.54
CA GLN A 84 0.81 26.94 14.40
C GLN A 84 2.33 26.88 14.64
N GLN A 85 2.80 27.12 15.87
CA GLN A 85 4.22 27.23 16.19
C GLN A 85 4.83 25.94 16.74
N GLN A 86 4.06 25.08 17.41
CA GLN A 86 4.64 23.96 18.14
C GLN A 86 4.59 22.65 17.38
N ILE A 87 3.63 22.48 16.46
CA ILE A 87 3.49 21.24 15.68
C ILE A 87 4.69 21.07 14.75
N THR A 88 5.50 20.06 15.04
CA THR A 88 6.67 19.66 14.25
C THR A 88 6.41 18.40 13.42
N ASP A 89 5.44 17.59 13.81
CA ASP A 89 5.13 16.30 13.22
C ASP A 89 3.63 16.22 12.95
N LEU A 90 3.25 15.97 11.69
CA LEU A 90 1.87 15.89 11.26
C LEU A 90 1.64 14.59 10.49
N ILE A 91 0.64 13.82 10.93
CA ILE A 91 0.17 12.63 10.23
C ILE A 91 -1.28 12.86 9.85
N LEU A 92 -1.56 12.80 8.54
CA LEU A 92 -2.89 12.90 7.97
C LEU A 92 -3.22 11.53 7.39
N VAL A 93 -4.27 10.89 7.90
CA VAL A 93 -4.78 9.61 7.41
C VAL A 93 -6.18 9.83 6.86
N ASN A 94 -6.34 9.70 5.54
CA ASN A 94 -7.65 9.69 4.91
C ASN A 94 -8.11 8.25 4.67
N SER A 95 -9.23 7.88 5.31
CA SER A 95 -9.83 6.55 5.16
C SER A 95 -11.20 6.54 4.49
N ASP A 96 -11.64 7.69 3.96
CA ASP A 96 -12.95 7.80 3.35
C ASP A 96 -13.04 6.98 2.05
N LYS A 97 -13.81 5.90 2.08
CA LYS A 97 -14.01 4.98 0.96
C LYS A 97 -15.18 5.37 0.05
N HIS A 98 -15.95 6.41 0.41
CA HIS A 98 -17.23 6.71 -0.25
C HIS A 98 -17.13 7.90 -1.22
N ASN A 99 -17.50 7.65 -2.48
CA ASN A 99 -18.14 8.58 -3.44
C ASN A 99 -17.61 10.02 -3.61
N MET A 100 -16.34 10.32 -3.32
CA MET A 100 -15.78 11.66 -3.50
C MET A 100 -15.31 11.95 -4.95
N ILE A 101 -15.89 11.30 -5.98
CA ILE A 101 -15.48 11.52 -7.38
C ILE A 101 -15.75 12.98 -7.82
N GLU A 102 -16.75 13.65 -7.26
CA GLU A 102 -17.14 15.00 -7.67
C GLU A 102 -16.57 16.14 -6.80
N SER A 103 -15.78 15.85 -5.76
CA SER A 103 -15.27 16.85 -4.80
C SER A 103 -13.76 16.78 -4.53
N ILE A 104 -13.01 15.94 -5.24
CA ILE A 104 -11.55 15.74 -5.08
C ILE A 104 -10.75 17.06 -5.01
N PRO A 105 -10.93 18.00 -5.97
CA PRO A 105 -10.14 19.23 -5.97
C PRO A 105 -10.51 20.12 -4.78
N ASN A 106 -11.79 20.10 -4.39
CA ASN A 106 -12.29 20.87 -3.25
C ASN A 106 -11.76 20.34 -1.93
N TYR A 107 -11.65 19.02 -1.72
CA TYR A 107 -11.09 18.50 -0.47
C TYR A 107 -9.59 18.79 -0.38
N THR A 108 -8.84 18.58 -1.48
CA THR A 108 -7.41 18.88 -1.52
C THR A 108 -7.12 20.35 -1.25
N ARG A 109 -7.87 21.24 -1.92
CA ARG A 109 -7.72 22.68 -1.77
C ARG A 109 -8.25 23.21 -0.43
N ASN A 110 -9.36 22.68 0.07
CA ASN A 110 -10.06 23.27 1.23
C ASN A 110 -9.67 22.63 2.57
N VAL A 111 -8.96 21.50 2.57
CA VAL A 111 -8.53 20.85 3.82
C VAL A 111 -7.01 20.78 3.87
N TYR A 112 -6.38 20.10 2.92
CA TYR A 112 -4.93 19.93 2.95
C TYR A 112 -4.18 21.25 2.79
N ALA A 113 -4.59 22.15 1.89
CA ALA A 113 -3.92 23.44 1.72
C ALA A 113 -3.90 24.28 3.01
N TYR A 114 -5.01 24.29 3.74
CA TYR A 114 -5.11 25.02 5.01
C TYR A 114 -4.25 24.39 6.09
N ILE A 115 -4.34 23.07 6.27
CA ILE A 115 -3.54 22.37 7.29
C ILE A 115 -2.04 22.57 7.04
N LEU A 116 -1.61 22.43 5.78
CA LEU A 116 -0.20 22.56 5.38
C LEU A 116 0.32 24.00 5.51
N SER A 117 -0.51 24.99 5.21
CA SER A 117 -0.15 26.41 5.40
C SER A 117 -0.25 26.88 6.86
N PHE A 118 -0.99 26.16 7.70
CA PHE A 118 -1.21 26.52 9.10
C PHE A 118 0.02 26.25 9.98
N CYS A 119 0.67 25.09 9.82
CA CYS A 119 1.79 24.65 10.66
C CYS A 119 3.12 25.26 10.20
N LYS A 120 3.63 26.28 10.89
CA LYS A 120 4.83 27.03 10.49
C LYS A 120 6.15 26.32 10.74
N ASN A 121 6.20 25.47 11.77
CA ASN A 121 7.43 24.77 12.20
C ASN A 121 7.41 23.27 11.89
N LEU A 122 6.64 22.88 10.87
CA LEU A 122 6.49 21.49 10.48
C LEU A 122 7.80 20.93 9.92
N LYS A 123 8.33 19.88 10.56
CA LYS A 123 9.55 19.16 10.17
C LYS A 123 9.23 17.82 9.51
N HIS A 124 8.22 17.11 10.01
CA HIS A 124 7.83 15.80 9.50
C HIS A 124 6.36 15.80 9.10
N LEU A 125 6.09 15.34 7.88
CA LEU A 125 4.75 15.23 7.34
C LEU A 125 4.53 13.83 6.77
N SER A 126 3.43 13.19 7.15
CA SER A 126 2.92 11.97 6.52
C SER A 126 1.48 12.18 6.07
N VAL A 127 1.19 11.97 4.80
CA VAL A 127 -0.17 12.01 4.23
C VAL A 127 -0.47 10.64 3.64
N ILE A 128 -1.26 9.86 4.35
CA ILE A 128 -1.57 8.46 4.07
C ILE A 128 -3.02 8.39 3.61
N GLU A 129 -3.23 7.98 2.36
CA GLU A 129 -4.55 7.85 1.78
C GLU A 129 -4.83 6.39 1.46
N THR A 130 -5.83 5.83 2.15
CA THR A 130 -6.15 4.39 2.06
C THR A 130 -7.22 4.07 1.01
N SER A 131 -7.83 5.11 0.43
CA SER A 131 -8.88 5.02 -0.59
C SER A 131 -8.80 6.20 -1.55
N TYR A 132 -9.38 6.04 -2.74
CA TYR A 132 -9.47 7.09 -3.76
C TYR A 132 -10.50 8.14 -3.33
N PRO A 133 -10.28 9.45 -3.55
CA PRO A 133 -9.23 10.05 -4.38
C PRO A 133 -7.92 10.35 -3.66
N ARG A 134 -6.83 10.41 -4.42
CA ARG A 134 -5.51 10.79 -3.89
C ARG A 134 -5.22 12.28 -4.04
N LEU A 135 -4.31 12.80 -3.22
CA LEU A 135 -3.86 14.19 -3.21
C LEU A 135 -3.38 14.65 -4.60
N LEU A 136 -3.91 15.78 -5.08
CA LEU A 136 -3.50 16.48 -6.29
C LEU A 136 -2.73 17.74 -5.90
N LEU A 137 -1.41 17.68 -6.01
CA LEU A 137 -0.53 18.76 -5.57
C LEU A 137 -0.48 19.91 -6.57
N CYS A 138 -0.75 19.64 -7.85
CA CYS A 138 -0.86 20.67 -8.89
C CYS A 138 -1.92 21.73 -8.56
N ASP A 139 -2.94 21.38 -7.77
CA ASP A 139 -4.00 22.31 -7.35
C ASP A 139 -3.64 23.14 -6.11
N LEU A 140 -2.51 22.83 -5.45
CA LEU A 140 -2.02 23.56 -4.29
C LEU A 140 -1.14 24.74 -4.74
N PRO A 141 -1.38 25.97 -4.24
CA PRO A 141 -0.51 27.09 -4.54
C PRO A 141 0.93 26.81 -4.07
N SER A 142 1.93 27.34 -4.77
CA SER A 142 3.35 27.14 -4.43
C SER A 142 3.71 27.59 -3.01
N THR A 143 2.88 28.46 -2.42
CA THR A 143 2.99 28.96 -1.04
C THR A 143 2.46 28.01 0.03
N THR A 144 1.89 26.84 -0.34
CA THR A 144 1.23 25.92 0.60
C THR A 144 2.18 25.29 1.61
N PHE A 145 3.43 25.06 1.21
CA PHE A 145 4.48 24.61 2.13
C PHE A 145 5.25 25.83 2.63
N PHE A 146 4.68 26.54 3.60
CA PHE A 146 5.30 27.73 4.18
C PHE A 146 6.57 27.40 4.98
N SER A 147 6.67 26.15 5.46
CA SER A 147 7.80 25.65 6.24
C SER A 147 8.94 25.19 5.32
N SER A 148 9.96 26.02 5.18
CA SER A 148 11.25 25.65 4.60
C SER A 148 12.03 24.62 5.41
N ILE A 149 11.53 24.23 6.60
CA ILE A 149 12.23 23.36 7.55
C ILE A 149 11.77 21.90 7.53
N LEU A 150 10.93 21.53 6.54
CA LEU A 150 10.48 20.14 6.37
C LEU A 150 11.67 19.25 6.01
N THR A 151 11.99 18.29 6.87
CA THR A 151 13.09 17.33 6.69
C THR A 151 12.60 15.94 6.29
N TYR A 152 11.33 15.60 6.56
CA TYR A 152 10.71 14.31 6.25
C TYR A 152 9.34 14.51 5.60
N LEU A 153 9.12 13.85 4.47
CA LEU A 153 7.84 13.80 3.77
C LEU A 153 7.50 12.36 3.37
N CYS A 154 6.34 11.87 3.80
CA CYS A 154 5.72 10.64 3.30
C CYS A 154 4.36 10.99 2.71
N ILE A 155 4.11 10.61 1.45
CA ILE A 155 2.91 11.06 0.75
C ILE A 155 2.42 10.05 -0.28
N ASN A 156 1.10 9.90 -0.34
CA ASN A 156 0.41 9.21 -1.43
C ASN A 156 -0.03 10.27 -2.44
N VAL A 157 0.42 10.17 -3.69
CA VAL A 157 -0.01 11.10 -4.75
C VAL A 157 -0.61 10.35 -5.94
N THR A 158 -1.42 11.05 -6.72
CA THR A 158 -2.11 10.49 -7.87
C THR A 158 -1.14 10.23 -9.02
N THR A 159 -0.37 11.25 -9.40
CA THR A 159 0.47 11.22 -10.60
C THR A 159 1.95 11.43 -10.28
N PHE A 160 2.82 11.05 -11.20
CA PHE A 160 4.26 11.33 -11.08
C PHE A 160 4.57 12.83 -11.18
N ASP A 161 3.79 13.60 -11.95
CA ASP A 161 3.97 15.05 -12.05
C ASP A 161 3.73 15.74 -10.69
N ASP A 162 2.78 15.26 -9.89
CA ASP A 162 2.59 15.72 -8.50
C ASP A 162 3.85 15.50 -7.63
N CYS A 163 4.52 14.36 -7.80
CA CYS A 163 5.79 14.09 -7.13
C CYS A 163 6.88 15.07 -7.57
N LEU A 164 6.95 15.41 -8.85
CA LEU A 164 7.90 16.39 -9.37
C LEU A 164 7.60 17.80 -8.82
N TYR A 165 6.34 18.21 -8.68
CA TYR A 165 6.02 19.51 -8.07
C TYR A 165 6.53 19.69 -6.64
N LEU A 166 6.70 18.60 -5.86
CA LEU A 166 7.30 18.67 -4.52
C LEU A 166 8.80 18.94 -4.54
N LEU A 167 9.45 18.59 -5.65
CA LEU A 167 10.90 18.56 -5.79
C LEU A 167 11.44 19.76 -6.58
N ASP A 168 10.61 20.78 -6.83
CA ASP A 168 10.95 21.98 -7.60
C ASP A 168 11.86 22.98 -6.85
N GLY A 169 12.52 22.53 -5.78
CA GLY A 169 13.40 23.35 -4.93
C GLY A 169 12.71 23.98 -3.71
N ARG A 170 11.37 23.95 -3.60
CA ARG A 170 10.67 24.54 -2.44
C ARG A 170 10.98 23.84 -1.11
N LEU A 171 11.29 22.55 -1.13
CA LEU A 171 11.60 21.73 0.05
C LEU A 171 13.12 21.50 0.22
N HIS A 172 13.91 22.57 0.26
CA HIS A 172 15.37 22.47 0.25
C HIS A 172 15.99 21.79 1.48
N GLN A 173 15.32 21.72 2.64
CA GLN A 173 15.80 20.99 3.83
C GLN A 173 15.40 19.51 3.85
N LEU A 174 14.69 19.03 2.82
CA LEU A 174 14.18 17.68 2.77
C LEU A 174 15.32 16.66 2.72
N THR A 175 15.38 15.81 3.75
CA THR A 175 16.36 14.72 3.85
C THR A 175 15.74 13.36 3.54
N THR A 176 14.43 13.22 3.71
CA THR A 176 13.69 11.99 3.48
C THR A 176 12.41 12.27 2.70
N LEU A 177 12.23 11.55 1.59
CA LEU A 177 11.03 11.59 0.78
C LEU A 177 10.55 10.16 0.48
N ILE A 178 9.32 9.84 0.86
CA ILE A 178 8.65 8.57 0.58
C ILE A 178 7.39 8.88 -0.22
N VAL A 179 7.28 8.30 -1.41
CA VAL A 179 6.19 8.56 -2.34
C VAL A 179 5.54 7.25 -2.76
N GLU A 180 4.23 7.16 -2.57
CA GLU A 180 3.40 6.08 -3.10
C GLU A 180 2.49 6.61 -4.22
N LEU A 181 2.75 6.15 -5.44
CA LEU A 181 2.06 6.58 -6.66
C LEU A 181 0.92 5.66 -7.02
N TYR A 182 -0.14 6.25 -7.55
CA TYR A 182 -1.24 5.48 -8.13
C TYR A 182 -0.93 5.12 -9.56
N SER A 183 -0.48 6.08 -10.36
CA SER A 183 -0.03 5.85 -11.73
C SER A 183 1.16 6.74 -12.08
N ILE A 184 2.02 6.20 -12.95
CA ILE A 184 3.10 6.94 -13.59
C ILE A 184 2.77 6.95 -15.08
N HIS A 185 2.21 8.06 -15.54
CA HIS A 185 2.06 8.35 -16.96
C HIS A 185 3.28 9.14 -17.45
N SER A 186 3.43 9.26 -18.76
CA SER A 186 4.46 10.11 -19.37
C SER A 186 4.34 11.52 -18.79
N SER A 187 5.36 11.94 -18.03
CA SER A 187 5.39 13.26 -17.40
C SER A 187 5.31 14.33 -18.47
N THR A 188 4.40 15.29 -18.29
CA THR A 188 4.34 16.47 -19.18
C THR A 188 5.39 17.51 -18.80
N ILE A 189 5.93 17.41 -17.58
CA ILE A 189 6.95 18.31 -17.06
C ILE A 189 8.32 17.88 -17.60
N SER A 190 8.68 18.46 -18.74
CA SER A 190 10.06 18.51 -19.18
C SER A 190 10.73 19.74 -18.54
N HIS A 191 11.83 19.50 -17.84
CA HIS A 191 12.79 20.50 -17.39
C HIS A 191 12.54 21.20 -16.03
N ASN A 192 13.66 21.34 -15.31
CA ASN A 192 13.87 22.10 -14.06
C ASN A 192 13.50 21.41 -12.73
N MET A 193 13.96 20.17 -12.53
CA MET A 193 14.33 19.73 -11.18
C MET A 193 15.73 20.28 -10.87
N ASP A 194 15.84 21.16 -9.89
CA ASP A 194 17.12 21.52 -9.29
C ASP A 194 17.71 20.29 -8.59
N ASN A 195 19.04 20.29 -8.39
CA ASN A 195 19.67 19.26 -7.57
C ASN A 195 19.04 19.28 -6.17
N LEU A 196 18.83 18.10 -5.58
CA LEU A 196 18.33 17.93 -4.21
C LEU A 196 19.49 17.55 -3.29
N PRO A 197 20.43 18.47 -2.98
CA PRO A 197 21.69 18.13 -2.32
C PRO A 197 21.52 17.58 -0.91
N ASN A 198 20.39 17.88 -0.25
CA ASN A 198 20.11 17.45 1.11
C ASN A 198 19.34 16.13 1.19
N LEU A 199 18.80 15.63 0.07
CA LEU A 199 17.99 14.41 0.09
C LEU A 199 18.91 13.19 0.28
N LYS A 200 18.73 12.50 1.42
CA LYS A 200 19.52 11.33 1.82
C LYS A 200 18.76 10.02 1.66
N TYR A 201 17.44 10.05 1.82
CA TYR A 201 16.58 8.90 1.64
C TYR A 201 15.46 9.19 0.66
N PHE A 202 15.32 8.33 -0.33
CA PHE A 202 14.22 8.37 -1.28
C PHE A 202 13.56 6.99 -1.38
N SER A 203 12.23 6.97 -1.31
CA SER A 203 11.42 5.80 -1.60
C SER A 203 10.35 6.15 -2.63
N LEU A 204 10.27 5.33 -3.68
CA LEU A 204 9.26 5.43 -4.71
C LEU A 204 8.57 4.07 -4.87
N LYS A 205 7.27 4.04 -4.61
CA LYS A 205 6.43 2.86 -4.83
C LYS A 205 5.34 3.16 -5.86
N SER A 206 5.32 2.42 -6.96
CA SER A 206 4.24 2.44 -7.95
C SER A 206 3.65 1.05 -8.08
N TYR A 207 2.40 0.91 -7.67
CA TYR A 207 1.67 -0.35 -7.74
C TYR A 207 1.02 -0.59 -9.10
N ARG A 208 0.93 0.43 -9.96
CA ARG A 208 0.49 0.27 -11.36
C ARG A 208 1.65 0.23 -12.33
N LEU A 209 1.36 -0.39 -13.46
CA LEU A 209 2.22 -0.45 -14.63
C LEU A 209 2.58 0.95 -15.15
N THR A 210 3.82 1.11 -15.57
CA THR A 210 4.30 2.33 -16.23
C THR A 210 5.19 2.04 -17.43
N VAL A 211 4.99 2.81 -18.49
CA VAL A 211 5.87 2.83 -19.67
C VAL A 211 6.95 3.92 -19.57
N SER A 212 6.98 4.66 -18.46
CA SER A 212 7.82 5.87 -18.30
C SER A 212 9.09 5.63 -17.48
N TYR A 213 9.47 4.37 -17.28
CA TYR A 213 10.68 4.01 -16.52
C TYR A 213 11.94 4.66 -17.10
N ASP A 214 12.25 4.41 -18.37
CA ASP A 214 13.52 4.83 -18.97
C ASP A 214 13.60 6.37 -19.17
N TYR A 215 12.46 7.03 -19.42
CA TYR A 215 12.42 8.46 -19.76
C TYR A 215 12.15 9.39 -18.57
N THR A 216 11.47 8.91 -17.53
CA THR A 216 11.00 9.76 -16.43
C THR A 216 11.64 9.34 -15.11
N ILE A 217 11.51 8.07 -14.73
CA ILE A 217 12.03 7.58 -13.44
C ILE A 217 13.55 7.61 -13.40
N LEU A 218 14.23 7.08 -14.43
CA LEU A 218 15.69 7.11 -14.49
C LEU A 218 16.24 8.54 -14.49
N GLN A 219 15.59 9.46 -15.21
CA GLN A 219 16.03 10.87 -15.24
C GLN A 219 15.92 11.55 -13.88
N LEU A 220 14.89 11.20 -13.08
CA LEU A 220 14.77 11.67 -11.70
C LEU A 220 15.90 11.11 -10.84
N LEU A 221 16.09 9.78 -10.87
CA LEU A 221 17.09 9.09 -10.04
C LEU A 221 18.51 9.60 -10.30
N ARG A 222 18.87 9.85 -11.57
CA ARG A 222 20.18 10.39 -11.97
C ARG A 222 20.53 11.74 -11.36
N ARG A 223 19.53 12.52 -10.91
CA ARG A 223 19.73 13.83 -10.27
C ARG A 223 19.90 13.74 -8.74
N MET A 224 19.68 12.58 -8.16
CA MET A 224 19.70 12.38 -6.71
C MET A 224 21.06 11.87 -6.21
N SER A 225 22.12 12.60 -6.53
CA SER A 225 23.51 12.16 -6.33
C SER A 225 23.96 12.08 -4.87
N CYS A 226 23.22 12.71 -3.95
CA CYS A 226 23.52 12.72 -2.51
C CYS A 226 22.80 11.63 -1.71
N LEU A 227 22.06 10.73 -2.38
CA LEU A 227 21.33 9.66 -1.72
C LEU A 227 22.24 8.65 -1.04
N GLU A 228 21.85 8.31 0.17
CA GLU A 228 22.46 7.30 1.03
C GLU A 228 21.61 6.02 1.05
N LYS A 229 20.29 6.18 0.93
CA LYS A 229 19.32 5.08 0.88
C LYS A 229 18.30 5.27 -0.25
N LEU A 230 18.03 4.19 -0.97
CA LEU A 230 17.04 4.14 -2.05
C LEU A 230 16.11 2.94 -1.87
N THR A 231 14.81 3.16 -2.02
CA THR A 231 13.80 2.09 -2.01
C THR A 231 12.88 2.20 -3.22
N LEU A 232 12.88 1.20 -4.11
CA LEU A 232 12.07 1.20 -5.33
C LEU A 232 11.09 0.02 -5.36
N TYR A 233 9.80 0.28 -5.51
CA TYR A 233 8.81 -0.73 -5.90
C TYR A 233 8.20 -0.30 -7.22
N LEU A 234 8.55 -0.98 -8.31
CA LEU A 234 8.19 -0.56 -9.67
C LEU A 234 7.57 -1.72 -10.45
N ARG A 235 6.52 -1.42 -11.21
CA ARG A 235 5.94 -2.30 -12.24
C ARG A 235 6.02 -1.58 -13.58
N ILE A 236 6.79 -2.12 -14.50
CA ILE A 236 7.14 -1.50 -15.78
C ILE A 236 6.43 -2.27 -16.88
N ASP A 237 5.87 -1.58 -17.86
CA ASP A 237 5.20 -2.18 -19.03
C ASP A 237 5.90 -1.79 -20.33
N ASP A 238 5.73 -2.64 -21.33
CA ASP A 238 6.23 -2.48 -22.70
C ASP A 238 7.73 -2.10 -22.79
N ARG A 239 8.56 -2.75 -21.97
CA ARG A 239 10.02 -2.59 -22.06
C ARG A 239 10.63 -3.65 -22.97
N ASN A 240 11.51 -3.25 -23.88
CA ASN A 240 12.11 -4.17 -24.85
C ASN A 240 13.38 -4.88 -24.34
N ARG A 241 13.77 -4.65 -23.09
CA ARG A 241 15.00 -5.19 -22.49
C ARG A 241 14.77 -5.56 -21.03
N PHE A 242 15.53 -6.54 -20.55
CA PHE A 242 15.60 -6.85 -19.13
C PHE A 242 16.43 -5.80 -18.38
N ILE A 243 16.13 -5.62 -17.10
CA ILE A 243 16.93 -4.88 -16.15
C ILE A 243 17.85 -5.91 -15.51
N ASP A 244 19.11 -5.87 -15.90
CA ASP A 244 20.19 -6.68 -15.35
C ASP A 244 21.06 -5.83 -14.41
N ASP A 245 22.10 -6.45 -13.87
CA ASP A 245 23.10 -5.79 -13.03
C ASP A 245 23.76 -4.60 -13.73
N THR A 246 24.14 -4.77 -14.99
CA THR A 246 24.78 -3.73 -15.80
C THR A 246 23.86 -2.51 -15.98
N HIS A 247 22.56 -2.75 -16.21
CA HIS A 247 21.55 -1.69 -16.28
C HIS A 247 21.47 -0.95 -14.95
N LEU A 248 21.31 -1.65 -13.82
CA LEU A 248 21.23 -0.98 -12.50
C LEU A 248 22.50 -0.18 -12.19
N GLU A 249 23.68 -0.73 -12.49
CA GLU A 249 24.97 -0.07 -12.28
C GLU A 249 25.06 1.22 -13.11
N ASN A 250 24.86 1.11 -14.42
CA ASN A 250 25.07 2.23 -15.35
C ASN A 250 23.99 3.30 -15.28
N GLU A 251 22.77 2.93 -14.89
CA GLU A 251 21.61 3.82 -15.00
C GLU A 251 21.20 4.43 -13.66
N ILE A 252 21.57 3.79 -12.55
CA ILE A 252 21.20 4.22 -11.20
C ILE A 252 22.44 4.38 -10.33
N LEU A 253 23.23 3.31 -10.12
CA LEU A 253 24.26 3.29 -9.07
C LEU A 253 25.44 4.22 -9.36
N VAL A 254 25.87 4.34 -10.62
CA VAL A 254 26.97 5.24 -11.03
C VAL A 254 26.68 6.71 -10.69
N TYR A 255 25.40 7.09 -10.59
CA TYR A 255 24.97 8.44 -10.27
C TYR A 255 24.82 8.70 -8.76
N MET A 256 24.91 7.65 -7.92
CA MET A 256 24.67 7.72 -6.48
C MET A 256 25.88 7.18 -5.69
N PRO A 257 27.03 7.88 -5.70
CA PRO A 257 28.26 7.39 -5.08
C PRO A 257 28.18 7.20 -3.56
N TRP A 258 27.20 7.81 -2.89
CA TRP A 258 26.98 7.71 -1.45
C TRP A 258 25.97 6.62 -1.06
N LEU A 259 25.41 5.91 -2.04
CA LEU A 259 24.37 4.91 -1.80
C LEU A 259 24.94 3.69 -1.09
N HIS A 260 24.50 3.48 0.15
CA HIS A 260 24.93 2.35 0.98
C HIS A 260 23.80 1.34 1.24
N SER A 261 22.57 1.66 0.83
CA SER A 261 21.42 0.77 0.94
C SER A 261 20.49 0.95 -0.25
N PHE A 262 20.29 -0.13 -1.00
CA PHE A 262 19.37 -0.15 -2.14
C PHE A 262 18.41 -1.33 -2.03
N THR A 263 17.16 -1.06 -1.63
CA THR A 263 16.10 -2.08 -1.55
C THR A 263 15.20 -1.93 -2.76
N PHE A 264 14.88 -3.01 -3.47
CA PHE A 264 14.03 -2.92 -4.65
C PHE A 264 13.15 -4.14 -4.91
N TYR A 265 12.03 -3.89 -5.56
CA TYR A 265 11.23 -4.83 -6.32
C TYR A 265 10.94 -4.19 -7.67
N ILE A 266 11.46 -4.76 -8.74
CA ILE A 266 11.22 -4.25 -10.09
C ILE A 266 10.63 -5.40 -10.92
N CYS A 267 9.36 -5.25 -11.25
CA CYS A 267 8.62 -6.15 -12.12
C CYS A 267 8.50 -5.49 -13.49
N THR A 268 8.73 -6.24 -14.55
CA THR A 268 8.67 -5.72 -15.92
C THR A 268 7.91 -6.69 -16.80
N TYR A 269 7.02 -6.12 -17.59
CA TYR A 269 6.19 -6.78 -18.58
C TYR A 269 6.80 -6.51 -19.95
N MET A 270 6.98 -7.57 -20.72
CA MET A 270 7.58 -7.53 -22.05
C MET A 270 6.80 -8.40 -23.00
N ASN A 271 6.80 -8.08 -24.29
CA ASN A 271 6.19 -8.96 -25.28
C ASN A 271 7.18 -10.09 -25.62
N VAL A 272 6.66 -11.31 -25.80
CA VAL A 272 7.43 -12.51 -26.19
C VAL A 272 8.14 -12.29 -27.51
N VAL A 273 7.52 -11.53 -28.44
CA VAL A 273 8.09 -11.21 -29.75
C VAL A 273 9.40 -10.42 -29.64
N ASP A 274 9.57 -9.65 -28.56
CA ASP A 274 10.76 -8.85 -28.34
C ASP A 274 11.93 -9.68 -27.76
N LEU A 275 11.67 -10.94 -27.36
CA LEU A 275 12.71 -11.85 -26.91
C LEU A 275 13.41 -12.52 -28.08
N GLN A 276 14.65 -12.11 -28.31
CA GLN A 276 15.51 -12.75 -29.30
C GLN A 276 15.93 -14.18 -28.88
N HIS A 277 15.86 -14.51 -27.58
CA HIS A 277 16.36 -15.78 -27.01
C HIS A 277 15.47 -16.26 -25.84
N ASN A 278 15.37 -17.59 -25.66
CA ASN A 278 14.73 -18.21 -24.49
C ASN A 278 15.58 -17.97 -23.23
N ILE A 279 15.28 -16.91 -22.49
CA ILE A 279 15.96 -16.57 -21.24
C ILE A 279 15.35 -17.36 -20.08
N SER A 280 16.19 -17.96 -19.23
CA SER A 280 15.76 -18.64 -18.01
C SER A 280 15.95 -17.77 -16.76
N ASN A 281 15.28 -18.12 -15.66
CA ASN A 281 15.50 -17.47 -14.36
C ASN A 281 16.97 -17.49 -13.91
N LYS A 282 17.66 -18.60 -14.22
CA LYS A 282 19.06 -18.78 -13.87
C LYS A 282 19.94 -17.79 -14.63
N ASP A 283 19.67 -17.56 -15.92
CA ASP A 283 20.42 -16.61 -16.73
C ASP A 283 20.25 -15.19 -16.19
N ILE A 284 19.02 -14.80 -15.82
CA ILE A 284 18.73 -13.49 -15.19
C ILE A 284 19.49 -13.36 -13.87
N GLN A 285 19.39 -14.36 -12.99
CA GLN A 285 20.02 -14.30 -11.67
C GLN A 285 21.55 -14.23 -11.77
N GLN A 286 22.14 -14.89 -12.76
CA GLN A 286 23.59 -14.86 -13.01
C GLN A 286 24.11 -13.49 -13.45
N THR A 287 23.23 -12.58 -13.90
CA THR A 287 23.66 -11.21 -14.19
C THR A 287 24.02 -10.44 -12.92
N PHE A 288 23.33 -10.69 -11.79
CA PHE A 288 23.47 -9.97 -10.52
C PHE A 288 24.63 -10.45 -9.66
N THR A 289 25.84 -10.39 -10.21
CA THR A 289 27.08 -10.81 -9.51
C THR A 289 27.84 -9.66 -8.86
N ASN A 290 27.64 -8.42 -9.32
CA ASN A 290 28.44 -7.28 -8.86
C ASN A 290 27.74 -6.39 -7.83
N ILE A 291 26.44 -6.57 -7.57
CA ILE A 291 25.73 -5.86 -6.49
C ILE A 291 26.26 -6.33 -5.13
N LYS A 292 27.31 -5.64 -4.64
CA LYS A 292 28.01 -5.99 -3.38
C LYS A 292 27.13 -5.89 -2.13
N GLN A 293 26.02 -5.17 -2.20
CA GLN A 293 25.28 -4.75 -1.01
C GLN A 293 24.15 -5.72 -0.62
N GLN A 294 23.58 -6.50 -1.56
CA GLN A 294 22.43 -7.37 -1.30
C GLN A 294 22.34 -8.55 -2.27
N SER A 295 21.84 -9.69 -1.81
CA SER A 295 21.48 -10.82 -2.68
C SER A 295 20.20 -10.53 -3.45
N VAL A 296 20.18 -10.85 -4.74
CA VAL A 296 19.03 -10.65 -5.64
C VAL A 296 18.35 -11.98 -5.95
N ALA A 297 17.03 -12.00 -5.84
CA ALA A 297 16.19 -13.07 -6.39
C ALA A 297 15.52 -12.60 -7.67
N SER A 298 15.27 -13.55 -8.57
CA SER A 298 14.51 -13.33 -9.80
C SER A 298 13.36 -14.32 -9.92
N SER A 299 12.30 -13.92 -10.61
CA SER A 299 11.29 -14.81 -11.14
C SER A 299 10.88 -14.38 -12.54
N LEU A 300 10.51 -15.35 -13.34
CA LEU A 300 10.11 -15.24 -14.74
C LEU A 300 8.93 -16.19 -14.91
N HIS A 301 7.81 -15.66 -15.37
CA HIS A 301 6.65 -16.47 -15.73
C HIS A 301 5.91 -15.83 -16.90
N TYR A 302 5.10 -16.65 -17.56
CA TYR A 302 4.34 -16.27 -18.73
C TYR A 302 2.94 -15.87 -18.29
N ILE A 303 2.42 -14.79 -18.86
CA ILE A 303 1.06 -14.33 -18.62
C ILE A 303 0.28 -14.29 -19.94
N TYR A 304 -1.02 -14.02 -19.88
CA TYR A 304 -1.86 -13.93 -21.06
C TYR A 304 -1.40 -12.88 -22.07
N GLY A 305 -1.60 -13.19 -23.35
CA GLY A 305 -1.44 -12.22 -24.46
C GLY A 305 0.01 -12.04 -24.92
N ASP A 306 0.78 -13.13 -24.99
CA ASP A 306 2.19 -13.12 -25.42
C ASP A 306 3.05 -12.14 -24.60
N LYS A 307 2.71 -11.96 -23.31
CA LYS A 307 3.50 -11.17 -22.37
C LYS A 307 4.26 -12.07 -21.40
N ILE A 308 5.48 -11.67 -21.10
CA ILE A 308 6.34 -12.26 -20.09
C ILE A 308 6.49 -11.27 -18.97
N VAL A 309 6.35 -11.76 -17.75
CA VAL A 309 6.62 -11.01 -16.54
C VAL A 309 7.90 -11.54 -15.94
N TYR A 310 8.89 -10.65 -15.83
CA TYR A 310 10.05 -10.91 -15.00
C TYR A 310 10.11 -9.92 -13.85
N SER A 311 10.55 -10.39 -12.71
CA SER A 311 10.73 -9.57 -11.53
C SER A 311 12.08 -9.83 -10.90
N ILE A 312 12.74 -8.77 -10.46
CA ILE A 312 13.97 -8.81 -9.67
C ILE A 312 13.69 -8.17 -8.31
N LEU A 313 14.22 -8.75 -7.24
CA LEU A 313 13.97 -8.28 -5.89
C LEU A 313 15.19 -8.42 -4.98
N SER A 314 15.37 -7.44 -4.11
CA SER A 314 16.33 -7.47 -3.02
C SER A 314 15.93 -8.45 -1.92
N ILE A 315 16.90 -9.17 -1.37
CA ILE A 315 16.73 -10.03 -0.19
C ILE A 315 17.53 -9.43 0.99
N PRO A 316 16.93 -9.32 2.20
CA PRO A 316 15.57 -9.72 2.54
C PRO A 316 14.50 -8.85 1.86
N PHE A 317 13.38 -9.45 1.46
CA PHE A 317 12.26 -8.72 0.87
C PHE A 317 11.56 -7.89 1.96
N GLN A 318 11.50 -6.57 1.80
CA GLN A 318 11.07 -5.60 2.82
C GLN A 318 9.72 -4.92 2.52
N PHE A 319 9.02 -5.34 1.46
CA PHE A 319 7.72 -4.78 1.13
C PHE A 319 6.60 -5.62 1.74
N ASP A 320 5.51 -4.96 2.09
CA ASP A 320 4.28 -5.55 2.62
C ASP A 320 3.34 -6.09 1.53
N TYR A 321 3.71 -5.86 0.28
CA TYR A 321 2.90 -6.10 -0.90
C TYR A 321 3.74 -6.78 -1.97
N LEU A 322 3.18 -7.81 -2.61
CA LEU A 322 3.80 -8.50 -3.74
C LEU A 322 2.74 -8.92 -4.75
N GLU A 323 2.95 -8.56 -6.01
CA GLU A 323 2.05 -8.92 -7.12
C GLU A 323 2.75 -9.76 -8.17
N ASP A 324 1.91 -10.44 -8.97
CA ASP A 324 2.32 -11.13 -10.18
C ASP A 324 3.37 -12.20 -9.90
N ILE A 325 3.11 -13.08 -8.94
CA ILE A 325 3.93 -14.27 -8.75
C ILE A 325 3.27 -15.49 -9.39
N GLY A 326 4.07 -16.32 -10.06
CA GLY A 326 3.66 -17.57 -10.70
C GLY A 326 4.34 -18.80 -10.08
N ASN A 327 4.21 -19.94 -10.75
CA ASN A 327 4.71 -21.25 -10.30
C ASN A 327 6.22 -21.30 -10.05
N ILE A 328 6.98 -20.44 -10.72
CA ILE A 328 8.45 -20.38 -10.69
C ILE A 328 8.95 -19.31 -9.69
N PHE A 329 8.10 -18.88 -8.76
CA PHE A 329 8.52 -17.99 -7.68
C PHE A 329 9.62 -18.66 -6.83
N PRO A 330 10.73 -17.96 -6.53
CA PRO A 330 11.84 -18.55 -5.78
C PRO A 330 11.42 -18.89 -4.36
N ASN A 331 12.10 -19.89 -3.76
CA ASN A 331 11.84 -20.30 -2.39
C ASN A 331 12.48 -19.31 -1.39
N ILE A 332 11.89 -18.13 -1.27
CA ILE A 332 12.35 -17.05 -0.40
C ILE A 332 11.31 -16.74 0.68
N LYS A 333 11.79 -16.43 1.88
CA LYS A 333 10.93 -16.06 3.01
C LYS A 333 10.59 -14.58 2.96
N CYS A 334 9.36 -14.25 2.53
CA CYS A 334 8.82 -12.91 2.46
C CYS A 334 8.04 -12.58 3.74
N SER A 335 8.77 -12.30 4.82
CA SER A 335 8.18 -12.18 6.17
C SER A 335 7.31 -10.95 6.37
N TYR A 336 7.42 -9.91 5.52
CA TYR A 336 6.66 -8.66 5.65
C TYR A 336 5.38 -8.62 4.82
N VAL A 337 5.23 -9.54 3.86
CA VAL A 337 4.12 -9.51 2.89
C VAL A 337 2.79 -9.84 3.58
N THR A 338 1.86 -8.90 3.49
CA THR A 338 0.48 -9.03 3.97
C THR A 338 -0.53 -9.11 2.83
N TYR A 339 -0.18 -8.63 1.64
CA TYR A 339 -0.98 -8.76 0.43
C TYR A 339 -0.20 -9.49 -0.65
N LEU A 340 -0.80 -10.55 -1.20
CA LEU A 340 -0.23 -11.33 -2.28
C LEU A 340 -1.21 -11.45 -3.45
N PHE A 341 -0.74 -11.19 -4.67
CA PHE A 341 -1.47 -11.51 -5.89
C PHE A 341 -0.68 -12.54 -6.71
N ILE A 342 -1.32 -13.68 -6.98
CA ILE A 342 -0.75 -14.78 -7.76
C ILE A 342 -1.47 -14.90 -9.10
N GLN A 343 -0.70 -15.11 -10.17
CA GLN A 343 -1.22 -15.35 -11.52
C GLN A 343 -0.22 -16.14 -12.36
N ASP A 344 -0.72 -17.01 -13.23
CA ASP A 344 0.12 -17.78 -14.15
C ASP A 344 -0.76 -18.35 -15.27
N VAL A 345 -0.15 -18.67 -16.40
CA VAL A 345 -0.79 -19.47 -17.47
C VAL A 345 -0.66 -20.98 -17.24
N VAL A 346 0.23 -21.38 -16.34
CA VAL A 346 0.32 -22.78 -15.88
C VAL A 346 -0.57 -22.95 -14.64
N PRO A 347 -1.41 -24.00 -14.54
CA PRO A 347 -2.22 -24.22 -13.35
C PRO A 347 -1.38 -24.32 -12.07
N PHE A 348 -1.91 -23.87 -10.94
CA PHE A 348 -1.25 -24.03 -9.64
C PHE A 348 -1.65 -25.36 -9.00
N ASP A 349 -0.69 -26.19 -8.63
CA ASP A 349 -0.96 -27.41 -7.87
C ASP A 349 -1.09 -27.13 -6.36
N HIS A 350 -1.45 -28.16 -5.60
CA HIS A 350 -1.54 -28.06 -4.14
C HIS A 350 -0.18 -27.71 -3.48
N GLN A 351 0.92 -28.23 -4.05
CA GLN A 351 2.28 -27.98 -3.53
C GLN A 351 2.68 -26.51 -3.66
N PHE A 352 2.22 -25.83 -4.70
CA PHE A 352 2.36 -24.38 -4.83
C PHE A 352 1.73 -23.66 -3.63
N PHE A 353 0.50 -23.99 -3.23
CA PHE A 353 -0.16 -23.36 -2.09
C PHE A 353 0.52 -23.67 -0.76
N ILE A 354 1.06 -24.89 -0.58
CA ILE A 354 1.91 -25.20 0.58
C ILE A 354 3.13 -24.27 0.60
N ARG A 355 3.85 -24.12 -0.52
CA ARG A 355 5.01 -23.21 -0.62
C ARG A 355 4.63 -21.76 -0.32
N ILE A 356 3.48 -21.29 -0.82
CA ILE A 356 2.99 -19.96 -0.50
C ILE A 356 2.76 -19.81 1.00
N SER A 357 2.09 -20.76 1.65
CA SER A 357 1.83 -20.69 3.09
C SER A 357 3.12 -20.63 3.94
N GLN A 358 4.19 -21.28 3.48
CA GLN A 358 5.50 -21.31 4.16
C GLN A 358 6.31 -20.03 3.92
N ASN A 359 6.31 -19.53 2.70
CA ASN A 359 7.11 -18.36 2.30
C ASN A 359 6.49 -17.04 2.74
N PHE A 360 5.18 -17.01 2.97
CA PHE A 360 4.43 -15.80 3.28
C PHE A 360 3.57 -15.94 4.55
N PRO A 361 4.20 -16.06 5.73
CA PRO A 361 3.51 -16.39 6.98
C PRO A 361 2.56 -15.30 7.49
N LEU A 362 2.66 -14.07 6.97
CA LEU A 362 1.85 -12.93 7.38
C LEU A 362 0.75 -12.53 6.37
N ILE A 363 0.47 -13.35 5.34
CA ILE A 363 -0.58 -13.01 4.36
C ILE A 363 -1.91 -12.81 5.06
N MET A 364 -2.50 -11.64 4.78
CA MET A 364 -3.85 -11.24 5.18
C MET A 364 -4.79 -11.16 3.98
N ASN A 365 -4.28 -10.83 2.80
CA ASN A 365 -5.05 -10.69 1.57
C ASN A 365 -4.41 -11.52 0.47
N LEU A 366 -5.17 -12.44 -0.11
CA LEU A 366 -4.72 -13.26 -1.23
C LEU A 366 -5.67 -13.08 -2.41
N ARG A 367 -5.10 -12.71 -3.56
CA ARG A 367 -5.80 -12.69 -4.84
C ARG A 367 -5.22 -13.74 -5.77
N ILE A 368 -6.08 -14.49 -6.45
CA ILE A 368 -5.71 -15.56 -7.38
C ILE A 368 -6.34 -15.27 -8.73
N MET A 369 -5.54 -15.29 -9.80
CA MET A 369 -6.00 -15.21 -11.17
C MET A 369 -5.35 -16.30 -12.02
N ASN A 370 -6.09 -17.38 -12.25
CA ASN A 370 -5.68 -18.48 -13.11
C ASN A 370 -6.94 -19.22 -13.55
N ILE A 371 -7.30 -19.13 -14.82
CA ILE A 371 -8.54 -19.76 -15.33
C ILE A 371 -8.32 -21.21 -15.78
N TYR A 372 -7.10 -21.74 -15.67
CA TYR A 372 -6.78 -23.10 -16.06
C TYR A 372 -7.03 -24.08 -14.92
N SER A 373 -7.60 -25.23 -15.27
CA SER A 373 -7.90 -26.31 -14.34
C SER A 373 -6.63 -27.02 -13.87
N GLN A 374 -6.59 -27.40 -12.59
CA GLN A 374 -5.55 -28.26 -12.02
C GLN A 374 -5.47 -29.63 -12.73
N SER A 375 -6.56 -30.13 -13.32
CA SER A 375 -6.56 -31.40 -14.06
C SER A 375 -5.80 -31.32 -15.39
N SER A 376 -5.48 -30.12 -15.87
CA SER A 376 -4.70 -29.90 -17.09
C SER A 376 -3.19 -29.99 -16.88
N LEU A 377 -2.74 -30.12 -15.62
CA LEU A 377 -1.35 -30.39 -15.32
C LEU A 377 -0.96 -31.77 -15.87
N ASN A 378 -0.17 -31.77 -16.94
CA ASN A 378 0.59 -32.96 -17.32
C ASN A 378 1.50 -33.32 -16.15
N LEU A 379 1.12 -34.37 -15.41
CA LEU A 379 1.79 -34.88 -14.21
C LEU A 379 3.31 -35.05 -14.38
N ASN A 380 3.80 -35.14 -15.62
CA ASN A 380 5.21 -35.39 -15.92
C ASN A 380 6.17 -34.19 -15.73
N MET A 381 5.71 -32.94 -15.61
CA MET A 381 6.63 -31.78 -15.46
C MET A 381 7.05 -31.47 -14.02
N PHE A 382 6.30 -31.93 -13.01
CA PHE A 382 6.59 -31.64 -11.59
C PHE A 382 6.64 -32.89 -10.69
N ALA A 383 6.60 -34.10 -11.27
CA ALA A 383 6.58 -35.39 -10.55
C ALA A 383 7.86 -35.73 -9.75
N THR A 384 8.85 -34.85 -9.66
CA THR A 384 10.08 -35.09 -8.91
C THR A 384 10.05 -34.44 -7.54
N GLN A 385 9.04 -34.78 -6.71
CA GLN A 385 9.18 -34.77 -5.25
C GLN A 385 8.00 -35.47 -4.54
N ASN A 386 8.19 -36.78 -4.34
CA ASN A 386 7.83 -37.60 -3.19
C ASN A 386 6.43 -37.52 -2.56
N ASN A 387 5.81 -38.72 -2.47
CA ASN A 387 4.85 -39.30 -1.52
C ASN A 387 4.76 -38.71 -0.07
N GLN A 388 4.69 -37.40 0.11
CA GLN A 388 4.20 -36.81 1.35
C GLN A 388 2.68 -36.80 1.28
N LEU A 389 2.04 -37.47 2.24
CA LEU A 389 0.63 -37.25 2.58
C LEU A 389 0.33 -35.76 2.46
N TYR A 390 -0.57 -35.37 1.56
CA TYR A 390 -0.84 -33.98 1.21
C TYR A 390 -1.02 -33.13 2.47
N ALA A 391 0.01 -32.36 2.82
CA ALA A 391 0.00 -31.56 4.02
C ALA A 391 -1.00 -30.42 3.81
N THR A 392 -1.98 -30.30 4.70
CA THR A 392 -2.94 -29.20 4.63
C THR A 392 -2.21 -27.86 4.65
N ALA A 393 -2.44 -27.01 3.65
CA ALA A 393 -1.87 -25.66 3.62
C ALA A 393 -2.54 -24.81 4.70
N VAL A 394 -1.76 -24.10 5.51
CA VAL A 394 -2.29 -23.33 6.66
C VAL A 394 -2.03 -21.85 6.46
N TYR A 395 -3.10 -21.07 6.38
CA TYR A 395 -3.05 -19.62 6.25
C TYR A 395 -3.68 -18.97 7.50
N PRO A 396 -2.92 -18.85 8.60
CA PRO A 396 -3.47 -18.50 9.90
C PRO A 396 -3.97 -17.05 9.98
N ARG A 397 -3.54 -16.19 9.06
CA ARG A 397 -3.84 -14.74 9.07
C ARG A 397 -4.64 -14.29 7.85
N LEU A 398 -5.01 -15.19 6.93
CA LEU A 398 -5.75 -14.83 5.73
C LEU A 398 -7.15 -14.36 6.11
N ILE A 399 -7.44 -13.09 5.83
CA ILE A 399 -8.69 -12.39 6.15
C ILE A 399 -9.56 -12.24 4.89
N SER A 400 -8.93 -11.96 3.75
CA SER A 400 -9.59 -11.72 2.48
C SER A 400 -9.05 -12.62 1.38
N LEU A 401 -9.95 -13.34 0.70
CA LEU A 401 -9.64 -14.17 -0.46
C LEU A 401 -10.42 -13.68 -1.69
N ASP A 402 -9.71 -13.31 -2.75
CA ASP A 402 -10.29 -12.93 -4.04
C ASP A 402 -9.93 -13.93 -5.13
N ILE A 403 -10.91 -14.72 -5.57
CA ILE A 403 -10.75 -15.85 -6.50
C ILE A 403 -11.77 -15.80 -7.65
N PHE A 404 -12.35 -14.63 -7.93
CA PHE A 404 -13.39 -14.48 -8.96
C PHE A 404 -12.90 -14.66 -10.40
N CYS A 405 -11.59 -14.51 -10.65
CA CYS A 405 -10.98 -14.76 -11.97
C CYS A 405 -10.18 -16.07 -11.98
N ALA A 406 -10.54 -17.02 -11.10
CA ALA A 406 -9.86 -18.29 -10.99
C ALA A 406 -10.79 -19.44 -11.42
N HIS A 407 -10.23 -20.55 -11.89
CA HIS A 407 -10.95 -21.79 -12.10
C HIS A 407 -11.55 -22.31 -10.77
N HIS A 408 -12.67 -23.03 -10.82
CA HIS A 408 -13.34 -23.55 -9.62
C HIS A 408 -12.48 -24.52 -8.80
N ASP A 409 -11.44 -25.12 -9.38
CA ASP A 409 -10.47 -25.94 -8.64
C ASP A 409 -9.81 -25.15 -7.50
N TYR A 410 -9.52 -23.86 -7.72
CA TYR A 410 -8.92 -22.99 -6.69
C TYR A 410 -9.95 -22.58 -5.63
N VAL A 411 -11.23 -22.55 -5.98
CA VAL A 411 -12.32 -22.41 -5.00
C VAL A 411 -12.37 -23.67 -4.12
N GLU A 412 -12.27 -24.86 -4.71
CA GLU A 412 -12.17 -26.10 -3.93
C GLU A 412 -10.90 -26.13 -3.07
N GLU A 413 -9.76 -25.68 -3.61
CA GLU A 413 -8.48 -25.64 -2.92
C GLU A 413 -8.56 -24.92 -1.58
N PHE A 414 -9.20 -23.75 -1.54
CA PHE A 414 -9.30 -22.93 -0.34
C PHE A 414 -10.52 -23.23 0.53
N LEU A 415 -11.65 -23.64 -0.06
CA LEU A 415 -12.85 -23.91 0.73
C LEU A 415 -12.84 -25.31 1.35
N ASN A 416 -12.20 -26.30 0.73
CA ASN A 416 -12.12 -27.65 1.30
C ASN A 416 -11.12 -27.70 2.47
N GLU A 417 -11.63 -27.92 3.68
CA GLU A 417 -10.83 -27.93 4.92
C GLU A 417 -9.74 -29.01 4.95
N LYS A 418 -9.87 -30.07 4.14
CA LYS A 418 -8.86 -31.13 4.02
C LYS A 418 -7.63 -30.65 3.25
N LYS A 419 -7.80 -29.68 2.35
CA LYS A 419 -6.74 -29.10 1.52
C LYS A 419 -6.12 -27.87 2.17
N THR A 420 -6.96 -26.93 2.62
CA THR A 420 -6.49 -25.66 3.18
C THR A 420 -7.25 -25.29 4.45
N TYR A 421 -6.51 -24.83 5.46
CA TYR A 421 -7.07 -24.29 6.70
C TYR A 421 -6.92 -22.76 6.73
N VAL A 422 -8.06 -22.05 6.76
CA VAL A 422 -8.16 -20.58 6.70
C VAL A 422 -9.00 -20.02 7.88
N PRO A 423 -8.52 -20.13 9.13
CA PRO A 423 -9.34 -19.84 10.31
C PRO A 423 -9.86 -18.39 10.40
N CYS A 424 -9.13 -17.44 9.81
CA CYS A 424 -9.43 -16.00 9.88
C CYS A 424 -10.18 -15.46 8.66
N LEU A 425 -10.60 -16.31 7.72
CA LEU A 425 -11.24 -15.86 6.49
C LEU A 425 -12.60 -15.24 6.81
N THR A 426 -12.71 -13.93 6.56
CA THR A 426 -13.95 -13.16 6.80
C THR A 426 -14.49 -12.51 5.54
N GLN A 427 -13.67 -12.37 4.49
CA GLN A 427 -14.09 -11.80 3.22
C GLN A 427 -13.77 -12.76 2.07
N LEU A 428 -14.77 -13.06 1.24
CA LEU A 428 -14.63 -13.91 0.07
C LEU A 428 -15.22 -13.22 -1.15
N ARG A 429 -14.47 -13.18 -2.24
CA ARG A 429 -14.95 -12.75 -3.55
C ARG A 429 -14.80 -13.89 -4.56
N VAL A 430 -15.91 -14.33 -5.14
CA VAL A 430 -15.99 -15.56 -5.93
C VAL A 430 -17.15 -15.51 -6.93
N VAL A 431 -17.07 -16.28 -8.02
CA VAL A 431 -18.20 -16.49 -8.94
C VAL A 431 -19.22 -17.43 -8.29
N TYR A 432 -20.51 -17.04 -8.33
CA TYR A 432 -21.56 -17.81 -7.66
C TYR A 432 -21.66 -19.26 -8.16
N ASN A 433 -21.51 -19.48 -9.46
CA ASN A 433 -21.59 -20.82 -10.06
C ASN A 433 -20.46 -21.73 -9.59
N ASP A 434 -19.24 -21.23 -9.46
CA ASP A 434 -18.09 -22.01 -9.00
C ASP A 434 -18.27 -22.41 -7.53
N LEU A 435 -18.74 -21.47 -6.71
CA LEU A 435 -19.09 -21.74 -5.32
C LEU A 435 -20.17 -22.82 -5.21
N ARG A 436 -21.20 -22.77 -6.07
CA ARG A 436 -22.27 -23.78 -6.12
C ARG A 436 -21.75 -25.16 -6.52
N ILE A 437 -20.84 -25.24 -7.49
CA ILE A 437 -20.21 -26.50 -7.93
C ILE A 437 -19.41 -27.11 -6.78
N VAL A 438 -18.50 -26.34 -6.18
CA VAL A 438 -17.58 -26.81 -5.14
C VAL A 438 -18.32 -27.25 -3.86
N THR A 439 -19.37 -26.53 -3.49
CA THR A 439 -20.20 -26.84 -2.32
C THR A 439 -21.28 -27.90 -2.60
N LYS A 440 -21.39 -28.40 -3.84
CA LYS A 440 -22.46 -29.30 -4.31
C LYS A 440 -23.86 -28.74 -3.99
N ASN A 441 -24.12 -27.50 -4.41
CA ASN A 441 -25.32 -26.73 -4.05
C ASN A 441 -25.46 -26.51 -2.53
N PHE A 442 -24.35 -26.23 -1.84
CA PHE A 442 -24.35 -25.97 -0.39
C PHE A 442 -24.79 -27.18 0.45
N THR A 443 -24.31 -28.39 0.10
CA THR A 443 -24.57 -29.62 0.87
C THR A 443 -23.31 -30.42 1.23
N ARG A 444 -22.13 -30.01 0.76
CA ARG A 444 -20.82 -30.64 1.06
C ARG A 444 -20.19 -30.12 2.36
N GLU A 445 -20.25 -30.89 3.44
CA GLU A 445 -19.75 -30.45 4.76
C GLU A 445 -18.27 -30.04 4.79
N GLU A 446 -17.40 -30.66 3.98
CA GLU A 446 -15.95 -30.33 4.01
C GLU A 446 -15.64 -28.89 3.59
N THR A 447 -16.55 -28.22 2.88
CA THR A 447 -16.38 -26.82 2.49
C THR A 447 -17.03 -25.84 3.45
N ARG A 448 -17.89 -26.33 4.34
CA ARG A 448 -18.70 -25.51 5.24
C ARG A 448 -17.87 -24.80 6.29
N ARG A 449 -16.87 -25.47 6.86
CA ARG A 449 -16.06 -24.91 7.95
C ARG A 449 -15.31 -23.64 7.55
N ASN A 450 -14.65 -23.64 6.39
CA ASN A 450 -13.94 -22.46 5.90
C ASN A 450 -14.91 -21.35 5.46
N CYS A 451 -16.17 -21.67 5.16
CA CYS A 451 -17.20 -20.68 4.86
C CYS A 451 -17.81 -20.02 6.10
N ALA A 452 -17.83 -20.71 7.24
CA ALA A 452 -18.60 -20.31 8.42
C ALA A 452 -18.22 -18.94 9.02
N ASN A 453 -16.97 -18.50 8.83
CA ASN A 453 -16.46 -17.23 9.37
C ASN A 453 -16.63 -16.03 8.40
N ILE A 454 -17.16 -16.24 7.20
CA ILE A 454 -17.31 -15.19 6.19
C ILE A 454 -18.42 -14.23 6.60
N LYS A 455 -18.04 -12.96 6.76
CA LYS A 455 -18.90 -11.81 7.09
C LYS A 455 -19.19 -10.93 5.88
N ARG A 456 -18.38 -11.04 4.83
CA ARG A 456 -18.52 -10.28 3.59
C ARG A 456 -18.31 -11.19 2.40
N LEU A 457 -19.39 -11.46 1.68
CA LEU A 457 -19.36 -12.28 0.48
C LEU A 457 -19.70 -11.41 -0.74
N ILE A 458 -18.77 -11.34 -1.69
CA ILE A 458 -18.94 -10.62 -2.96
C ILE A 458 -19.11 -11.66 -4.06
N LEU A 459 -20.34 -11.79 -4.56
CA LEU A 459 -20.68 -12.74 -5.61
C LEU A 459 -20.66 -12.06 -6.98
N ILE A 460 -19.94 -12.66 -7.92
CA ILE A 460 -20.08 -12.33 -9.34
C ILE A 460 -21.21 -13.19 -9.92
N THR A 461 -22.10 -12.56 -10.70
CA THR A 461 -23.24 -13.19 -11.41
C THR A 461 -24.23 -13.96 -10.52
N GLN A 462 -24.87 -13.27 -9.58
CA GLN A 462 -25.90 -13.86 -8.71
C GLN A 462 -27.25 -14.03 -9.42
N LEU A 463 -27.82 -15.24 -9.35
CA LEU A 463 -29.12 -15.56 -9.96
C LEU A 463 -30.22 -15.81 -8.91
N ALA A 464 -29.97 -16.64 -7.88
CA ALA A 464 -30.85 -16.90 -6.74
C ALA A 464 -30.13 -17.73 -5.66
N HIS A 465 -30.40 -17.49 -4.36
CA HIS A 465 -29.85 -18.29 -3.26
C HIS A 465 -30.68 -19.57 -3.02
N THR A 466 -30.01 -20.69 -2.74
CA THR A 466 -30.68 -21.90 -2.23
C THR A 466 -31.02 -21.74 -0.74
N LYS A 467 -31.91 -22.59 -0.20
CA LYS A 467 -32.23 -22.57 1.24
C LYS A 467 -31.00 -22.82 2.11
N ASP A 468 -30.11 -23.70 1.66
CA ASP A 468 -28.92 -24.11 2.41
C ASP A 468 -27.77 -23.09 2.34
N PHE A 469 -27.90 -22.06 1.51
CA PHE A 469 -26.90 -21.00 1.36
C PHE A 469 -26.53 -20.34 2.70
N TYR A 470 -27.52 -19.96 3.51
CA TYR A 470 -27.28 -19.30 4.80
C TYR A 470 -26.73 -20.26 5.87
N LEU A 471 -26.83 -21.58 5.67
CA LEU A 471 -26.18 -22.57 6.55
C LEU A 471 -24.66 -22.62 6.35
N TYR A 472 -24.17 -22.18 5.18
CA TYR A 472 -22.76 -22.06 4.85
C TYR A 472 -22.17 -20.73 5.29
N PHE A 473 -22.98 -19.68 5.30
CA PHE A 473 -22.56 -18.32 5.62
C PHE A 473 -23.42 -17.73 6.74
N PRO A 474 -23.33 -18.25 7.97
CA PRO A 474 -24.19 -17.84 9.08
C PRO A 474 -23.92 -16.42 9.61
N LEU A 475 -22.87 -15.75 9.12
CA LEU A 475 -22.48 -14.40 9.53
C LEU A 475 -22.75 -13.33 8.47
N LEU A 476 -23.39 -13.69 7.34
CA LEU A 476 -23.96 -12.74 6.37
C LEU A 476 -25.34 -12.29 6.83
#